data_AF-A0A089LDT2-F1
#
_entry.id   AF-A0A089LDT2-F1
#
_cell.length_a   1.000
_cell.length_b   1.000
_cell.length_c   1.000
_cell.angle_alpha   90.00
_cell.angle_beta   90.00
_cell.angle_gamma   90.00
#
_symmetry.space_group_name_H-M   'P 1'
#
loop_
_entity.id
_entity.type
_entity.pdbx_description
1 polymer ?
#
loop_
_entity_poly.entity_id
_entity_poly.type
_entity_poly.pdbx_seq_one_letter_code
_entity_poly.pdbx_strand_id
1 'polypeptide(L)'
;MAKKWKTTEKVIKKFQEKYKDKAATTLGAVLKDVDPQKIIAINESYDYPSILNDYKMGILKESVEKNGWTNERPDGIYLIELPNGDLLVGGMGNHRAVLAKELGIPSIKASVGLVKFL
;
A
#
# COMPACT_ATOMS: atom_id res chain seq x y z
N MET A 1 -21.01 -3.74 3.23
CA MET A 1 -20.38 -4.02 1.92
C MET A 1 -18.89 -4.21 2.16
N ALA A 2 -18.31 -5.36 1.79
CA ALA A 2 -16.87 -5.55 1.92
C ALA A 2 -16.15 -4.53 1.02
N LYS A 3 -15.26 -3.71 1.57
CA LYS A 3 -14.39 -2.82 0.78
C LYS A 3 -13.62 -3.69 -0.20
N LYS A 4 -13.87 -3.50 -1.51
CA LYS A 4 -13.22 -4.28 -2.56
C LYS A 4 -11.87 -3.66 -2.87
N TRP A 5 -10.80 -4.22 -2.31
CA TRP A 5 -9.45 -3.85 -2.69
C TRP A 5 -9.13 -4.31 -4.11
N LYS A 6 -8.41 -3.49 -4.87
CA LYS A 6 -7.85 -3.89 -6.17
C LYS A 6 -6.53 -4.62 -5.95
N THR A 7 -6.07 -5.36 -6.95
CA THR A 7 -4.69 -5.89 -6.96
C THR A 7 -3.76 -4.89 -7.65
N THR A 8 -2.53 -4.78 -7.15
CA THR A 8 -1.51 -3.87 -7.69
C THR A 8 -1.29 -4.10 -9.18
N GLU A 9 -1.17 -5.36 -9.61
CA GLU A 9 -1.00 -5.73 -11.02
C GLU A 9 -2.13 -5.18 -11.92
N LYS A 10 -3.39 -5.35 -11.50
CA LYS A 10 -4.56 -4.84 -12.25
C LYS A 10 -4.56 -3.32 -12.34
N VAL A 11 -4.10 -2.62 -11.30
CA VAL A 11 -4.02 -1.16 -11.32
C VAL A 11 -2.88 -0.69 -12.22
N ILE A 12 -1.71 -1.32 -12.14
CA ILE A 12 -0.56 -1.02 -13.01
C ILE A 12 -0.92 -1.25 -14.48
N LYS A 13 -1.54 -2.39 -14.82
CA LYS A 13 -1.95 -2.68 -16.20
C LYS A 13 -2.89 -1.60 -16.76
N LYS A 14 -3.93 -1.23 -16.00
CA LYS A 14 -4.86 -0.15 -16.41
C LYS A 14 -4.17 1.21 -16.52
N PHE A 15 -3.24 1.49 -15.63
CA PHE A 15 -2.45 2.71 -15.67
C PHE A 15 -1.59 2.77 -16.95
N GLN A 16 -0.89 1.68 -17.27
CA GLN A 16 -0.08 1.56 -18.49
C GLN A 16 -0.94 1.65 -19.75
N GLU A 17 -2.10 1.01 -19.80
CA GLU A 17 -3.03 1.12 -20.93
C GLU A 17 -3.53 2.56 -21.12
N LYS A 18 -3.88 3.25 -20.04
CA LYS A 18 -4.36 4.63 -20.06
C LYS A 18 -3.30 5.62 -20.54
N TYR A 19 -2.03 5.38 -20.19
CA TYR A 19 -0.92 6.28 -20.48
C TYR A 19 0.11 5.65 -21.42
N LYS A 20 -0.32 4.76 -22.32
CA LYS A 20 0.53 4.01 -23.25
C LYS A 20 1.43 4.91 -24.12
N ASP A 21 0.99 6.14 -24.38
CA ASP A 21 1.70 7.13 -25.20
C ASP A 21 2.63 8.03 -24.37
N LYS A 22 2.75 7.78 -23.07
CA LYS A 22 3.67 8.50 -22.16
C LYS A 22 4.72 7.54 -21.64
N ALA A 23 5.99 7.93 -21.75
CA ALA A 23 7.04 7.22 -21.06
C ALA A 23 6.97 7.50 -19.56
N ALA A 24 7.21 6.48 -18.74
CA ALA A 24 7.24 6.60 -17.29
C ALA A 24 8.45 5.85 -16.73
N THR A 25 9.00 6.35 -15.63
CA THR A 25 10.13 5.73 -14.91
C THR A 25 9.89 5.76 -13.41
N THR A 26 10.60 4.89 -12.69
CA THR A 26 10.65 4.90 -11.22
C THR A 26 11.94 5.57 -10.78
N LEU A 27 11.85 6.65 -10.00
CA LEU A 27 13.01 7.46 -9.60
C LEU A 27 13.80 6.91 -8.40
N GLY A 28 13.46 5.73 -7.91
CA GLY A 28 14.00 5.14 -6.68
C GLY A 28 13.00 5.19 -5.52
N ALA A 29 13.30 4.43 -4.47
CA ALA A 29 12.47 4.34 -3.28
C ALA A 29 12.97 5.28 -2.18
N VAL A 30 12.05 6.01 -1.53
CA VAL A 30 12.37 6.91 -0.41
C VAL A 30 11.49 6.58 0.79
N LEU A 31 12.05 6.70 2.01
CA LEU A 31 11.24 6.63 3.23
C LEU A 31 10.49 7.95 3.40
N LYS A 32 9.17 7.91 3.46
CA LYS A 32 8.36 9.11 3.74
C LYS A 32 7.06 8.78 4.46
N ASP A 33 6.49 9.82 5.05
CA ASP A 33 5.15 9.79 5.62
C ASP A 33 4.11 9.79 4.48
N VAL A 34 3.12 8.90 4.57
CA VAL A 34 2.06 8.73 3.57
C VAL A 34 0.69 8.65 4.24
N ASP A 35 -0.34 9.08 3.53
CA ASP A 35 -1.74 8.89 3.92
C ASP A 35 -2.21 7.49 3.48
N PRO A 36 -2.51 6.56 4.41
CA PRO A 36 -3.00 5.22 4.10
C PRO A 36 -4.31 5.21 3.31
N GLN A 37 -5.11 6.28 3.39
CA GLN A 37 -6.37 6.37 2.65
C GLN A 37 -6.14 6.46 1.14
N LYS A 38 -4.96 6.91 0.69
CA LYS A 38 -4.57 6.91 -0.73
C LYS A 38 -4.13 5.53 -1.26
N ILE A 39 -4.03 4.51 -0.40
CA ILE A 39 -3.67 3.16 -0.82
C ILE A 39 -4.89 2.49 -1.46
N ILE A 40 -4.83 2.20 -2.76
CA ILE A 40 -5.98 1.68 -3.52
C ILE A 40 -5.83 0.21 -3.94
N ALA A 41 -4.65 -0.38 -3.74
CA ALA A 41 -4.37 -1.75 -4.14
C ALA A 41 -3.40 -2.46 -3.20
N ILE A 42 -3.63 -3.76 -3.02
CA ILE A 42 -2.75 -4.70 -2.32
C ILE A 42 -2.00 -5.59 -3.33
N ASN A 43 -0.86 -6.12 -2.92
CA ASN A 43 -0.13 -7.10 -3.72
C ASN A 43 -0.96 -8.39 -3.86
N GLU A 44 -0.98 -8.95 -5.07
CA GLU A 44 -1.83 -10.05 -5.52
C GLU A 44 -1.63 -11.38 -4.79
N SER A 45 -0.50 -11.58 -4.09
CA SER A 45 -0.28 -12.80 -3.29
C SER A 45 -1.31 -12.97 -2.17
N TYR A 46 -2.15 -11.96 -1.94
CA TYR A 46 -3.21 -11.99 -0.95
C TYR A 46 -4.50 -11.37 -1.53
N ASP A 47 -5.64 -12.00 -1.26
CA ASP A 47 -6.93 -11.31 -1.35
C ASP A 47 -7.28 -10.63 -0.02
N TYR A 48 -8.18 -9.64 -0.07
CA TYR A 48 -8.52 -8.85 1.11
C TYR A 48 -9.15 -9.68 2.25
N PRO A 49 -10.16 -10.54 2.01
CA PRO A 49 -10.65 -11.46 3.02
C PRO A 49 -9.55 -12.33 3.66
N SER A 50 -8.62 -12.87 2.88
CA SER A 50 -7.49 -13.65 3.39
C SER A 50 -6.59 -12.83 4.30
N ILE A 51 -6.27 -11.58 3.94
CA ILE A 51 -5.48 -10.69 4.80
C ILE A 51 -6.18 -10.46 6.15
N LEU A 52 -7.50 -10.24 6.15
CA LEU A 52 -8.20 -9.94 7.40
C LEU A 52 -8.24 -11.12 8.37
N ASN A 53 -8.22 -12.34 7.82
CA ASN A 53 -8.28 -13.59 8.56
C ASN A 53 -6.90 -14.25 8.79
N ASP A 54 -5.83 -13.65 8.27
CA ASP A 54 -4.46 -14.16 8.42
C ASP A 54 -4.00 -14.02 9.88
N TYR A 55 -3.27 -15.01 10.40
CA TYR A 55 -2.74 -14.97 11.77
C TYR A 55 -1.84 -13.75 12.02
N LYS A 56 -1.10 -13.30 11.01
CA LYS A 56 -0.26 -12.09 11.09
C LYS A 56 -1.10 -10.84 11.28
N MET A 57 -2.31 -10.80 10.72
CA MET A 57 -3.27 -9.72 10.98
C MET A 57 -3.71 -9.73 12.44
N GLY A 58 -3.99 -10.91 13.00
CA GLY A 58 -4.32 -11.05 14.43
C GLY A 58 -3.24 -10.47 15.33
N ILE A 59 -1.99 -10.92 15.14
CA ILE A 59 -0.83 -10.41 15.89
C ILE A 59 -0.65 -8.90 15.71
N LEU A 60 -0.82 -8.39 14.48
CA LEU A 60 -0.69 -6.97 14.21
C LEU A 60 -1.78 -6.15 14.91
N LYS A 61 -3.04 -6.61 14.90
CA LYS A 61 -4.16 -5.97 15.60
C LYS A 61 -3.90 -5.92 17.10
N GLU A 62 -3.52 -7.04 17.71
CA GLU A 62 -3.18 -7.11 19.14
C GLU A 62 -2.05 -6.14 19.50
N SER A 63 -1.00 -6.07 18.66
CA SER A 63 0.11 -5.14 18.86
C SER A 63 -0.35 -3.67 18.80
N VAL A 64 -1.20 -3.33 17.83
CA VAL A 64 -1.72 -1.96 17.67
C VAL A 64 -2.71 -1.59 18.77
N GLU A 65 -3.52 -2.53 19.24
CA GLU A 65 -4.41 -2.33 20.39
C GLU A 65 -3.61 -2.08 21.68
N LYS A 66 -2.53 -2.82 21.88
CA LYS A 66 -1.69 -2.70 23.08
C LYS A 66 -0.82 -1.45 23.10
N ASN A 67 -0.21 -1.10 21.96
CA ASN A 67 0.85 -0.08 21.90
C ASN A 67 0.49 1.15 21.06
N GLY A 68 -0.69 1.15 20.41
CA GLY A 68 -1.00 2.08 19.34
C GLY A 68 -0.26 1.74 18.04
N TRP A 69 -0.50 2.54 17.00
CA TRP A 69 0.23 2.40 15.74
C TRP A 69 1.66 2.91 15.89
N THR A 70 2.65 2.04 15.68
CA THR A 70 4.07 2.42 15.65
C THR A 70 4.65 2.30 14.24
N ASN A 71 5.54 3.23 13.89
CA ASN A 71 6.26 3.24 12.61
C ASN A 71 7.53 2.37 12.65
N GLU A 72 7.52 1.28 13.43
CA GLU A 72 8.62 0.33 13.49
C GLU A 72 8.86 -0.31 12.11
N ARG A 73 10.11 -0.44 11.68
CA ARG A 73 10.49 -1.02 10.38
C ARG A 73 9.66 -0.43 9.23
N PRO A 74 9.81 0.89 8.94
CA PRO A 74 9.03 1.55 7.88
C PRO A 74 9.36 1.02 6.48
N ASP A 75 10.53 0.41 6.31
CA ASP A 75 10.96 -0.36 5.14
C ASP A 75 10.16 -1.66 4.94
N GLY A 76 9.50 -2.16 6.01
CA GLY A 76 8.59 -3.30 5.95
C GLY A 76 7.25 -3.03 5.25
N ILE A 77 7.02 -1.79 4.79
CA ILE A 77 5.91 -1.41 3.92
C ILE A 77 6.52 -0.78 2.67
N TYR A 78 6.37 -1.45 1.53
CA TYR A 78 6.79 -0.92 0.24
C TYR A 78 5.59 -0.51 -0.60
N LEU A 79 5.52 0.77 -0.94
CA LEU A 79 4.47 1.37 -1.76
C LEU A 79 5.02 1.87 -3.09
N ILE A 80 4.18 1.86 -4.11
CA ILE A 80 4.42 2.51 -5.40
C ILE A 80 3.47 3.70 -5.46
N GLU A 81 4.00 4.90 -5.68
CA GLU A 81 3.21 6.10 -5.92
C GLU A 81 3.12 6.37 -7.42
N LEU A 82 1.90 6.34 -7.94
CA LEU A 82 1.62 6.68 -9.32
C LEU A 82 1.62 8.21 -9.52
N PRO A 83 1.83 8.73 -10.74
CA PRO A 83 1.82 10.18 -11.02
C PRO A 83 0.52 10.92 -10.64
N ASN A 84 -0.59 10.21 -10.48
CA ASN A 84 -1.86 10.79 -10.02
C ASN A 84 -1.99 10.83 -8.48
N GLY A 85 -0.97 10.39 -7.74
CA GLY A 85 -0.94 10.37 -6.27
C GLY A 85 -1.57 9.14 -5.62
N ASP A 86 -2.04 8.17 -6.43
CA ASP A 86 -2.52 6.88 -5.92
C ASP A 86 -1.35 6.04 -5.39
N LEU A 87 -1.56 5.34 -4.28
CA LEU A 87 -0.57 4.44 -3.68
C LEU A 87 -0.98 2.97 -3.87
N LEU A 88 -0.01 2.12 -4.21
CA LEU A 88 -0.18 0.68 -4.39
C LEU A 88 0.80 -0.07 -3.50
N VAL A 89 0.43 -1.21 -2.92
CA VAL A 89 1.42 -2.07 -2.25
C VAL A 89 2.29 -2.77 -3.30
N GLY A 90 3.59 -2.48 -3.31
CA GLY A 90 4.53 -2.89 -4.34
C GLY A 90 5.18 -4.26 -4.14
N GLY A 91 4.98 -4.91 -2.98
CA GLY A 91 5.58 -6.21 -2.70
C GLY A 91 5.33 -6.71 -1.28
N MET A 92 5.59 -5.86 -0.28
CA MET A 92 5.43 -6.21 1.13
C MET A 92 4.62 -5.15 1.89
N GLY A 93 4.06 -5.56 3.04
CA GLY A 93 3.31 -4.66 3.91
C GLY A 93 1.80 -4.69 3.72
N ASN A 94 1.24 -5.67 3.00
CA ASN A 94 -0.21 -5.83 2.79
C ASN A 94 -1.02 -5.70 4.08
N HIS A 95 -0.65 -6.43 5.14
CA HIS A 95 -1.32 -6.39 6.43
C HIS A 95 -1.32 -5.00 7.07
N ARG A 96 -0.16 -4.33 7.09
CA ARG A 96 0.00 -2.99 7.66
C ARG A 96 -0.74 -1.94 6.84
N ALA A 97 -0.67 -2.00 5.51
CA ALA A 97 -1.39 -1.11 4.62
C ALA A 97 -2.92 -1.24 4.80
N VAL A 98 -3.42 -2.48 4.87
CA VAL A 98 -4.84 -2.75 5.12
C VAL A 98 -5.25 -2.23 6.49
N LEU A 99 -4.55 -2.60 7.57
CA LEU A 99 -4.95 -2.23 8.91
C LEU A 99 -4.87 -0.71 9.15
N ALA A 100 -3.81 -0.05 8.69
CA ALA A 100 -3.69 1.40 8.80
C ALA A 100 -4.87 2.12 8.13
N LYS A 101 -5.30 1.62 6.96
CA LYS A 101 -6.45 2.17 6.25
C LYS A 101 -7.76 1.92 6.99
N GLU A 102 -7.99 0.71 7.51
CA GLU A 102 -9.21 0.36 8.26
C GLU A 102 -9.33 1.14 9.57
N LEU A 103 -8.20 1.38 10.26
CA LEU A 103 -8.17 2.16 11.50
C LEU A 103 -8.22 3.68 11.27
N GLY A 104 -8.20 4.14 10.01
CA GLY A 104 -8.21 5.57 9.72
C GLY A 104 -6.96 6.31 10.20
N ILE A 105 -5.80 5.63 10.25
CA ILE A 105 -4.54 6.24 10.67
C ILE A 105 -4.21 7.40 9.71
N PRO A 106 -3.95 8.62 10.20
CA PRO A 106 -3.77 9.79 9.33
C PRO A 106 -2.46 9.75 8.55
N SER A 107 -1.42 9.10 9.10
CA SER A 107 -0.12 9.01 8.46
C SER A 107 0.68 7.79 8.94
N ILE A 108 1.35 7.12 8.01
CA ILE A 108 2.31 6.03 8.29
C ILE A 108 3.63 6.30 7.58
N LYS A 109 4.76 5.84 8.12
CA LYS A 109 6.03 5.80 7.38
C LYS A 109 6.10 4.54 6.52
N ALA A 110 6.48 4.73 5.25
CA ALA A 110 6.68 3.64 4.31
C ALA A 110 7.86 3.94 3.37
N SER A 111 8.43 2.89 2.79
CA SER A 111 9.30 2.99 1.62
C SER A 111 8.46 3.18 0.37
N VAL A 112 8.68 4.25 -0.39
CA VAL A 112 7.84 4.63 -1.53
C VAL A 112 8.67 4.77 -2.79
N GLY A 113 8.42 3.90 -3.76
CA GLY A 113 8.91 4.02 -5.13
C GLY A 113 8.09 5.06 -5.91
N LEU A 114 8.73 6.13 -6.37
CA LEU A 114 8.06 7.23 -7.06
C LEU A 114 8.03 7.01 -8.57
N VAL A 115 6.84 6.85 -9.14
CA VAL A 115 6.64 6.79 -10.59
C VAL A 115 6.39 8.19 -11.14
N LYS A 116 7.13 8.59 -12.17
CA LYS A 116 6.92 9.84 -12.90
C LYS A 116 6.81 9.61 -14.39
N PHE A 117 6.02 10.44 -15.05
CA PHE A 117 6.11 10.59 -16.51
C PHE A 117 7.41 11.32 -16.87
N LEU A 118 7.99 10.94 -18.01
CA LEU A 118 9.12 11.62 -18.63
C LEU A 118 8.64 12.80 -19.48
#